data_AF-A0A388KKT5-F1
#
_entry.id   AF-A0A388KKT5-F1
#
_cell.length_a   1.000
_cell.length_b   1.000
_cell.length_c   1.000
_cell.angle_alpha   90.00
_cell.angle_beta   90.00
_cell.angle_gamma   90.00
#
_symmetry.space_group_name_H-M   'P 1'
#
loop_
_entity.id
_entity.type
_entity.pdbx_description
1 polymer ?
#
loop_
_entity_poly.entity_id
_entity_poly.type
_entity_poly.pdbx_seq_one_letter_code
_entity_poly.pdbx_strand_id
1 'polypeptide(L)'
;MARCHRFHNDPADPAMQFSELGGATNKVPRGPLRKELCLEPIFSEWICCLCADLLHDPVSIFPCQHEVCAACFASHCYSSSSMSVTSGRCPVKGCTNWHISGSVPARDTATRIAALRVRCPNGLSFDVTEYRYRRISARGSQPMPSYAAVPGQSLFSPPGWGGGGGFPPAAVYGMPGPAPEGGAGAPPAVCREDITFATLEEHLQVCGFALQVCRNKAYGCTKVVMRQEVIAHDQQCEWRLVACASCSTRVPLAEMEEHRRTFCLSSIIPCEYKDLGCDLSLPRIDMPAHVQACVFKYSEVQTLLKEFEKEKRCFEETLNNARQETSGFQAQFDYYSRKILEVKAEIQSMASA
;
A
#
# COMPACT_ATOMS: atom_id res chain seq x y z
N MET A 1 4.41 -29.71 -6.52
CA MET A 1 3.53 -29.02 -5.55
C MET A 1 2.72 -27.98 -6.30
N ALA A 2 1.40 -28.13 -6.34
CA ALA A 2 0.52 -27.24 -7.11
C ALA A 2 0.43 -25.85 -6.45
N ARG A 3 0.73 -24.78 -7.20
CA ARG A 3 0.51 -23.40 -6.76
C ARG A 3 -0.99 -23.11 -6.86
N CYS A 4 -1.67 -22.99 -5.72
CA CYS A 4 -3.07 -22.54 -5.68
C CYS A 4 -3.10 -21.01 -5.79
N HIS A 5 -3.81 -20.49 -6.78
CA HIS A 5 -3.98 -19.05 -6.99
C HIS A 5 -5.35 -18.59 -6.47
N ARG A 6 -5.38 -17.45 -5.76
CA ARG A 6 -6.64 -16.80 -5.36
C ARG A 6 -7.22 -16.03 -6.53
N PHE A 7 -8.53 -16.16 -6.70
CA PHE A 7 -9.30 -15.40 -7.66
C PHE A 7 -9.50 -13.97 -7.13
N HIS A 8 -9.13 -12.96 -7.92
CA HIS A 8 -9.43 -11.56 -7.63
C HIS A 8 -10.70 -11.18 -8.38
N ASN A 9 -11.82 -11.01 -7.67
CA ASN A 9 -13.02 -10.36 -8.19
C ASN A 9 -12.75 -8.84 -8.28
N ASP A 10 -12.09 -8.37 -9.33
CA ASP A 10 -12.13 -6.94 -9.68
C ASP A 10 -13.23 -6.73 -10.73
N PRO A 11 -14.39 -6.16 -10.39
CA PRO A 11 -15.46 -5.87 -11.34
C PRO A 11 -15.11 -4.72 -12.30
N ALA A 12 -14.02 -3.98 -12.07
CA ALA A 12 -13.63 -2.82 -12.88
C ALA A 12 -12.69 -3.14 -14.05
N ASP A 13 -12.29 -4.40 -14.25
CA ASP A 13 -11.48 -4.82 -15.39
C ASP A 13 -12.13 -5.96 -16.20
N PRO A 14 -13.12 -5.65 -17.07
CA PRO A 14 -13.71 -6.63 -17.97
C PRO A 14 -12.82 -6.99 -19.17
N ALA A 15 -11.57 -6.51 -19.26
CA ALA A 15 -10.73 -6.67 -20.44
C ALA A 15 -9.52 -7.59 -20.20
N MET A 16 -9.70 -8.87 -20.57
CA MET A 16 -8.64 -9.56 -21.31
C MET A 16 -8.23 -8.68 -22.50
N GLN A 17 -7.09 -8.00 -22.41
CA GLN A 17 -6.30 -7.72 -23.60
C GLN A 17 -5.18 -8.75 -23.68
N PHE A 18 -5.48 -9.79 -24.46
CA PHE A 18 -4.51 -10.70 -25.07
C PHE A 18 -3.72 -9.89 -26.10
N SER A 19 -2.55 -9.39 -25.73
CA SER A 19 -1.44 -9.03 -26.63
C SER A 19 -0.30 -8.53 -25.79
N GLU A 20 0.89 -9.07 -26.04
CA GLU A 20 2.16 -8.76 -25.38
C GLU A 20 2.29 -9.39 -23.99
N LEU A 21 3.10 -10.46 -23.88
CA LEU A 21 4.09 -10.65 -22.82
C LEU A 21 4.78 -12.02 -22.98
N GLY A 22 6.04 -11.97 -23.43
CA GLY A 22 7.03 -12.95 -23.05
C GLY A 22 7.35 -12.76 -21.56
N GLY A 23 6.87 -13.67 -20.71
CA GLY A 23 7.11 -13.66 -19.27
C GLY A 23 5.94 -14.32 -18.54
N ALA A 24 6.22 -15.41 -17.83
CA ALA A 24 5.23 -16.26 -17.17
C ALA A 24 4.30 -15.48 -16.20
N THR A 25 3.15 -15.01 -16.69
CA THR A 25 2.14 -14.40 -15.83
C THR A 25 1.22 -15.48 -15.28
N ASN A 26 1.24 -15.66 -13.96
CA ASN A 26 0.35 -16.55 -13.21
C ASN A 26 -1.09 -15.99 -13.17
N LYS A 27 -1.75 -15.84 -14.32
CA LYS A 27 -3.13 -15.34 -14.40
C LYS A 27 -4.12 -16.50 -14.48
N VAL A 28 -5.21 -16.41 -13.71
CA VAL A 28 -6.33 -17.37 -13.81
C VAL A 28 -7.05 -17.11 -15.14
N PRO A 29 -7.34 -18.14 -15.95
CA PRO A 29 -7.79 -17.95 -17.33
C PRO A 29 -9.23 -17.44 -17.47
N ARG A 30 -10.06 -17.58 -16.44
CA ARG A 30 -11.47 -17.15 -16.43
C ARG A 30 -11.99 -17.03 -14.99
N GLY A 31 -13.22 -16.54 -14.81
CA GLY A 31 -13.97 -16.68 -13.56
C GLY A 31 -14.61 -18.05 -13.37
N PRO A 32 -15.09 -18.38 -12.14
CA PRO A 32 -15.80 -19.61 -11.88
C PRO A 32 -17.15 -19.59 -12.62
N LEU A 33 -17.43 -20.66 -13.36
CA LEU A 33 -18.73 -20.86 -13.99
C LEU A 33 -19.78 -21.13 -12.91
N ARG A 34 -21.04 -20.79 -13.15
CA ARG A 34 -22.13 -21.03 -12.19
C ARG A 34 -22.20 -22.51 -11.81
N LYS A 35 -22.02 -23.40 -12.78
CA LYS A 35 -22.00 -24.85 -12.53
C LYS A 35 -20.88 -25.32 -11.59
N GLU A 36 -19.76 -24.59 -11.53
CA GLU A 36 -18.62 -24.93 -10.66
C GLU A 36 -18.80 -24.45 -9.21
N LEU A 37 -19.74 -23.52 -9.00
CA LEU A 37 -20.11 -23.07 -7.66
C LEU A 37 -21.00 -24.09 -6.94
N CYS A 38 -21.72 -24.94 -7.68
CA CYS A 38 -22.68 -25.89 -7.12
C CYS A 38 -22.01 -26.92 -6.20
N LEU A 39 -22.66 -27.20 -5.07
CA LEU A 39 -22.25 -28.25 -4.14
C LEU A 39 -22.67 -29.64 -4.60
N GLU A 40 -23.82 -29.70 -5.26
CA GLU A 40 -24.48 -30.92 -5.73
C GLU A 40 -24.28 -31.11 -7.24
N PRO A 41 -24.33 -32.36 -7.74
CA PRO A 41 -24.32 -32.61 -9.17
C PRO A 41 -25.54 -31.96 -9.84
N ILE A 42 -25.31 -31.33 -10.98
CA ILE A 42 -26.31 -30.58 -11.74
C ILE A 42 -26.87 -31.50 -12.82
N PHE A 43 -28.19 -31.47 -13.02
CA PHE A 43 -28.83 -32.19 -14.12
C PHE A 43 -28.43 -31.60 -15.47
N SER A 44 -28.21 -32.47 -16.47
CA SER A 44 -27.82 -32.04 -17.81
C SER A 44 -28.83 -31.10 -18.47
N GLU A 45 -30.12 -31.23 -18.13
CA GLU A 45 -31.17 -30.33 -18.62
C GLU A 45 -31.02 -28.87 -18.15
N TRP A 46 -30.28 -28.62 -17.06
CA TRP A 46 -30.08 -27.26 -16.54
C TRP A 46 -28.81 -26.60 -17.09
N ILE A 47 -28.12 -27.26 -18.02
CA ILE A 47 -26.95 -26.71 -18.69
C ILE A 47 -27.39 -26.12 -20.03
N CYS A 48 -27.15 -24.82 -20.20
CA CYS A 48 -27.41 -24.14 -21.45
C CYS A 48 -26.51 -24.72 -22.55
N CYS A 49 -27.10 -25.19 -23.64
CA CYS A 49 -26.33 -25.77 -24.76
C CYS A 49 -25.49 -24.74 -25.54
N LEU A 50 -25.68 -23.44 -25.29
CA LEU A 50 -25.00 -22.36 -26.00
C LEU A 50 -23.74 -21.89 -25.27
N CYS A 51 -23.84 -21.61 -23.97
CA CYS A 51 -22.69 -21.21 -23.15
C CYS A 51 -22.04 -22.36 -22.38
N ALA A 52 -22.66 -23.55 -22.38
CA ALA A 52 -22.22 -24.73 -21.63
C ALA A 52 -22.09 -24.47 -20.11
N ASP A 53 -22.83 -23.50 -19.56
CA ASP A 53 -22.94 -23.21 -18.12
C ASP A 53 -24.38 -23.43 -17.63
N LEU A 54 -24.57 -23.41 -16.31
CA LEU A 54 -25.89 -23.46 -15.69
C LEU A 54 -26.77 -22.33 -16.21
N LEU A 55 -28.01 -22.65 -16.56
CA LEU A 55 -28.96 -21.68 -17.09
C LEU A 55 -29.09 -20.45 -16.17
N HIS A 56 -28.95 -19.26 -16.75
CA HIS A 56 -29.17 -17.98 -16.09
C HIS A 56 -30.37 -17.31 -16.76
N ASP A 57 -31.39 -17.03 -15.96
CA ASP A 57 -32.69 -16.52 -16.41
C ASP A 57 -33.22 -17.34 -17.59
N PRO A 58 -33.49 -18.65 -17.36
CA PRO A 58 -33.83 -19.57 -18.44
C PRO A 58 -35.11 -19.13 -19.16
N VAL A 59 -35.10 -19.30 -20.48
CA VAL A 59 -36.27 -19.11 -21.34
C VAL A 59 -36.53 -20.40 -22.12
N SER A 60 -37.79 -20.80 -22.22
CA SER A 60 -38.24 -21.92 -23.03
C SER A 60 -38.65 -21.40 -24.42
N ILE A 61 -38.04 -21.94 -25.47
CA ILE A 61 -38.27 -21.54 -26.86
C ILE A 61 -39.54 -22.23 -27.38
N PHE A 62 -40.49 -21.49 -27.94
CA PHE A 62 -41.72 -22.06 -28.50
C PHE A 62 -41.61 -22.26 -30.02
N PRO A 63 -42.01 -23.42 -30.58
CA PRO A 63 -42.73 -24.54 -29.95
C PRO A 63 -41.84 -25.70 -29.46
N CYS A 64 -40.53 -25.65 -29.65
CA CYS A 64 -39.64 -26.79 -29.37
C CYS A 64 -39.36 -27.08 -27.90
N GLN A 65 -39.74 -26.17 -27.00
CA GLN A 65 -39.56 -26.23 -25.54
C GLN A 65 -38.11 -26.40 -25.07
N HIS A 66 -37.12 -26.09 -25.91
CA HIS A 66 -35.73 -26.07 -25.47
C HIS A 66 -35.48 -24.88 -24.54
N GLU A 67 -34.75 -25.13 -23.45
CA GLU A 67 -34.40 -24.12 -22.47
C GLU A 67 -32.95 -23.65 -22.66
N VAL A 68 -32.77 -22.33 -22.72
CA VAL A 68 -31.48 -21.66 -22.86
C VAL A 68 -31.48 -20.40 -21.99
N CYS A 69 -30.31 -19.82 -21.73
CA CYS A 69 -30.25 -18.53 -21.02
C CYS A 69 -30.92 -17.43 -21.85
N ALA A 70 -31.65 -16.51 -21.21
CA ALA A 70 -32.26 -15.36 -21.89
C ALA A 70 -31.23 -14.56 -22.72
N ALA A 71 -30.05 -14.28 -22.16
CA ALA A 71 -28.99 -13.57 -22.85
C ALA A 71 -28.47 -14.34 -24.07
N CYS A 72 -28.26 -15.66 -23.96
CA CYS A 72 -27.79 -16.48 -25.07
C CYS A 72 -28.83 -16.54 -26.21
N PHE A 73 -30.12 -16.62 -25.86
CA PHE A 73 -31.20 -16.56 -26.83
C PHE A 73 -31.25 -15.20 -27.54
N ALA A 74 -31.19 -14.11 -26.78
CA ALA A 74 -31.16 -12.76 -27.34
C ALA A 74 -29.97 -12.55 -28.29
N SER A 75 -28.75 -12.92 -27.89
CA SER A 75 -27.56 -12.83 -28.75
C SER A 75 -27.71 -13.63 -30.04
N HIS A 76 -28.30 -14.83 -29.98
CA HIS A 76 -28.58 -15.64 -31.18
C HIS A 76 -29.54 -14.91 -32.13
N CYS A 77 -30.63 -14.32 -31.59
CA CYS A 77 -31.60 -13.57 -32.38
C CYS A 77 -31.03 -12.28 -32.99
N TYR A 78 -30.15 -11.55 -32.28
CA TYR A 78 -29.62 -10.26 -32.74
C TYR A 78 -28.33 -10.38 -33.59
N SER A 79 -27.62 -11.50 -33.55
CA SER A 79 -26.39 -11.71 -34.34
C SER A 79 -26.63 -11.87 -35.85
N SER A 80 -27.87 -12.05 -36.27
CA SER A 80 -28.25 -12.13 -37.68
C SER A 80 -28.43 -10.72 -38.25
N SER A 81 -27.40 -10.19 -38.92
CA SER A 81 -27.34 -8.83 -39.50
C SER A 81 -28.42 -8.50 -40.56
N SER A 82 -29.44 -9.33 -40.75
CA SER A 82 -30.60 -9.00 -41.59
C SER A 82 -31.72 -8.49 -40.68
N MET A 83 -32.18 -7.26 -40.91
CA MET A 83 -33.28 -6.62 -40.17
C MET A 83 -34.67 -7.29 -40.32
N SER A 84 -34.74 -8.58 -40.68
CA SER A 84 -35.97 -9.38 -40.63
C SER A 84 -35.97 -10.25 -39.38
N VAL A 85 -36.87 -9.94 -38.44
CA VAL A 85 -37.08 -10.64 -37.16
C VAL A 85 -37.59 -12.10 -37.32
N THR A 86 -37.72 -12.61 -38.55
CA THR A 86 -38.66 -13.70 -38.86
C THR A 86 -38.06 -14.98 -39.45
N SER A 87 -36.82 -15.36 -39.17
CA SER A 87 -36.32 -16.68 -39.63
C SER A 87 -35.27 -17.33 -38.73
N GLY A 88 -35.41 -17.16 -37.41
CA GLY A 88 -34.51 -17.76 -36.43
C GLY A 88 -34.82 -19.24 -36.22
N ARG A 89 -33.95 -20.14 -36.71
CA ARG A 89 -33.95 -21.55 -36.29
C ARG A 89 -33.60 -21.63 -34.80
N CYS A 90 -34.15 -22.64 -34.12
CA CYS A 90 -33.76 -22.95 -32.75
C CYS A 90 -32.22 -23.08 -32.64
N PRO A 91 -31.56 -22.42 -31.67
CA PRO A 91 -30.12 -22.46 -31.52
C PRO A 91 -29.60 -23.83 -31.04
N VAL A 92 -30.49 -24.71 -30.59
CA VAL A 92 -30.14 -26.08 -30.18
C VAL A 92 -29.81 -26.92 -31.42
N LYS A 93 -28.58 -27.45 -31.47
CA LYS A 93 -28.13 -28.33 -32.55
C LYS A 93 -29.05 -29.55 -32.67
N GLY A 94 -29.50 -29.83 -33.89
CA GLY A 94 -30.38 -30.97 -34.19
C GLY A 94 -31.87 -30.69 -33.98
N CYS A 95 -32.26 -29.50 -33.52
CA CYS A 95 -33.67 -29.14 -33.46
C CYS A 95 -34.22 -28.94 -34.88
N THR A 96 -35.24 -29.71 -35.24
CA THR A 96 -35.93 -29.64 -36.54
C THR A 96 -37.04 -28.60 -36.56
N ASN A 97 -37.21 -27.78 -35.51
CA ASN A 97 -38.18 -26.69 -35.51
C ASN A 97 -37.54 -25.41 -36.03
N TRP A 98 -37.95 -25.02 -37.24
CA TRP A 98 -37.39 -23.89 -37.98
C TRP A 98 -38.09 -22.56 -37.69
N HIS A 99 -39.25 -22.62 -37.04
CA HIS A 99 -40.08 -21.45 -36.78
C HIS A 99 -40.16 -21.20 -35.27
N ILE A 100 -39.28 -20.33 -34.77
CA ILE A 100 -39.41 -19.81 -33.41
C ILE A 100 -40.48 -18.72 -33.42
N SER A 101 -41.56 -18.93 -32.68
CA SER A 101 -42.60 -17.89 -32.51
C SER A 101 -42.26 -16.93 -31.36
N GLY A 102 -41.32 -17.31 -30.49
CA GLY A 102 -40.88 -16.51 -29.35
C GLY A 102 -40.27 -17.38 -28.25
N SER A 103 -40.03 -16.75 -27.10
CA SER A 103 -39.54 -17.42 -25.89
C SER A 103 -40.36 -16.96 -24.69
N VAL A 104 -40.65 -17.87 -23.76
CA VAL A 104 -41.28 -17.56 -22.47
C VAL A 104 -40.31 -17.84 -21.33
N PRO A 105 -40.32 -17.06 -20.22
CA PRO A 105 -39.49 -17.37 -19.06
C PRO A 105 -39.82 -18.75 -18.48
N ALA A 106 -38.80 -19.59 -18.32
CA ALA A 106 -38.91 -20.93 -17.73
C ALA A 106 -38.93 -20.82 -16.19
N ARG A 107 -40.05 -20.34 -15.62
CA ARG A 107 -40.15 -19.99 -14.20
C ARG A 107 -39.87 -21.17 -13.26
N ASP A 108 -40.32 -22.37 -13.62
CA ASP A 108 -40.11 -23.57 -12.80
C ASP A 108 -38.63 -23.96 -12.75
N THR A 109 -37.97 -23.99 -13.90
CA THR A 109 -36.51 -24.23 -13.99
C THR A 109 -35.74 -23.15 -13.25
N ALA A 110 -36.09 -21.87 -13.43
CA ALA A 110 -35.46 -20.75 -12.72
C ALA A 110 -35.58 -20.91 -11.19
N THR A 111 -36.76 -21.29 -10.70
CA THR A 111 -37.01 -21.51 -9.26
C THR A 111 -36.17 -22.65 -8.69
N ARG A 112 -36.06 -23.76 -9.43
CA ARG A 112 -35.23 -24.91 -9.02
C ARG A 112 -33.75 -24.57 -9.02
N ILE A 113 -33.27 -23.87 -10.05
CA ILE A 113 -31.89 -23.39 -10.12
C ILE A 113 -31.58 -22.43 -8.97
N ALA A 114 -32.49 -21.50 -8.67
CA ALA A 114 -32.33 -20.54 -7.59
C ALA A 114 -32.18 -21.21 -6.21
N ALA A 115 -32.80 -22.38 -6.01
CA ALA A 115 -32.74 -23.15 -4.78
C ALA A 115 -31.45 -23.98 -4.61
N LEU A 116 -30.63 -24.14 -5.66
CA LEU A 116 -29.40 -24.93 -5.57
C LEU A 116 -28.42 -24.30 -4.59
N ARG A 117 -27.80 -25.17 -3.77
CA ARG A 117 -26.74 -24.78 -2.85
C ARG A 117 -25.43 -24.57 -3.61
N VAL A 118 -24.80 -23.44 -3.38
CA VAL A 118 -23.56 -23.00 -4.00
C VAL A 118 -22.54 -22.55 -2.96
N ARG A 119 -21.27 -22.63 -3.34
CA ARG A 119 -20.15 -22.10 -2.58
C ARG A 119 -19.96 -20.62 -2.92
N CYS A 120 -19.61 -19.83 -1.92
CA CYS A 120 -19.14 -18.47 -2.16
C CYS A 120 -17.89 -18.48 -3.07
N PRO A 121 -17.85 -17.70 -4.16
CA PRO A 121 -16.67 -17.53 -5.00
C PRO A 121 -15.40 -17.09 -4.23
N ASN A 122 -15.56 -16.29 -3.17
CA ASN A 122 -14.44 -15.85 -2.30
C ASN A 122 -13.89 -16.99 -1.42
N GLY A 123 -14.48 -18.19 -1.48
CA GLY A 123 -14.01 -19.42 -0.83
C GLY A 123 -13.25 -20.37 -1.75
N LEU A 124 -13.04 -20.01 -3.01
CA LEU A 124 -12.50 -20.87 -4.05
C LEU A 124 -11.09 -20.46 -4.49
N SER A 125 -10.29 -21.44 -4.87
CA SER A 125 -9.01 -21.28 -5.57
C SER A 125 -9.05 -22.05 -6.88
N PHE A 126 -8.35 -21.56 -7.90
CA PHE A 126 -8.23 -22.28 -9.17
C PHE A 126 -7.04 -23.26 -9.11
N ASP A 127 -7.32 -24.54 -9.35
CA ASP A 127 -6.31 -25.58 -9.47
C ASP A 127 -5.84 -25.67 -10.92
N VAL A 128 -4.62 -25.20 -11.20
CA VAL A 128 -4.04 -25.18 -12.55
C VAL A 128 -3.79 -26.59 -13.08
N THR A 129 -3.56 -27.57 -12.20
CA THR A 129 -3.25 -28.95 -12.62
C THR A 129 -4.48 -29.69 -13.14
N GLU A 130 -5.64 -29.39 -12.56
CA GLU A 130 -6.91 -30.01 -12.94
C GLU A 130 -7.83 -29.08 -13.72
N TYR A 131 -7.38 -27.85 -13.94
CA TYR A 131 -8.12 -26.80 -14.63
C TYR A 131 -9.54 -26.57 -14.07
N ARG A 132 -9.69 -26.64 -12.74
CA ARG A 132 -10.99 -26.49 -12.05
C ARG A 132 -10.88 -25.72 -10.75
N TYR A 133 -11.99 -25.12 -10.34
CA TYR A 133 -12.11 -24.47 -9.04
C TYR A 133 -12.26 -25.48 -7.90
N ARG A 134 -11.52 -25.26 -6.81
CA ARG A 134 -11.55 -26.05 -5.58
C ARG A 134 -11.77 -25.17 -4.36
N ARG A 135 -12.36 -25.75 -3.31
CA ARG A 135 -12.49 -25.07 -2.02
C ARG A 135 -11.11 -24.94 -1.39
N ILE A 136 -10.80 -23.76 -0.86
CA ILE A 136 -9.55 -23.54 -0.13
C ILE A 136 -9.63 -24.31 1.18
N SER A 137 -8.78 -25.34 1.34
CA SER A 137 -8.79 -26.19 2.53
C SER A 137 -8.20 -25.44 3.73
N ALA A 138 -8.83 -25.61 4.91
CA ALA A 138 -8.36 -25.04 6.17
C ALA A 138 -6.90 -25.38 6.50
N ARG A 139 -6.44 -26.53 6.01
CA ARG A 139 -5.15 -27.14 6.34
C ARG A 139 -4.08 -26.91 5.26
N GLY A 140 -4.39 -26.14 4.21
CA GLY A 140 -3.57 -26.02 3.01
C GLY A 140 -2.48 -24.96 3.06
N SER A 141 -2.50 -24.02 4.00
CA SER A 141 -1.31 -23.23 4.32
C SER A 141 -0.43 -24.04 5.27
N GLN A 142 0.10 -25.18 4.80
CA GLN A 142 1.40 -25.57 5.34
C GLN A 142 2.30 -24.35 5.10
N PRO A 143 3.00 -23.83 6.13
CA PRO A 143 4.00 -22.79 5.88
C PRO A 143 4.85 -23.30 4.72
N MET A 144 5.03 -22.45 3.69
CA MET A 144 6.03 -22.73 2.65
C MET A 144 7.24 -23.29 3.37
N PRO A 145 7.79 -24.46 2.99
CA PRO A 145 9.02 -24.94 3.60
C PRO A 145 9.97 -23.76 3.52
N SER A 146 10.32 -23.19 4.68
CA SER A 146 11.26 -22.08 4.72
C SER A 146 12.42 -22.60 3.91
N TYR A 147 12.83 -21.89 2.86
CA TYR A 147 14.04 -22.24 2.14
C TYR A 147 15.11 -22.33 3.21
N ALA A 148 15.43 -23.55 3.63
CA ALA A 148 16.44 -23.79 4.62
C ALA A 148 17.68 -23.15 4.01
N ALA A 149 18.19 -22.13 4.69
CA ALA A 149 19.41 -21.46 4.31
C ALA A 149 20.41 -22.57 3.93
N VAL A 150 20.89 -22.52 2.70
CA VAL A 150 21.97 -23.40 2.25
C VAL A 150 23.09 -23.24 3.27
N PRO A 151 23.46 -24.28 4.04
CA PRO A 151 24.55 -24.17 4.98
C PRO A 151 25.84 -24.08 4.14
N GLY A 152 26.43 -22.89 4.05
CA GLY A 152 27.67 -22.75 3.28
C GLY A 152 28.16 -21.36 2.87
N GLN A 153 27.66 -20.25 3.43
CA GLN A 153 28.31 -18.94 3.21
C GLN A 153 28.53 -18.23 4.54
N SER A 154 29.71 -18.48 5.10
CA SER A 154 30.34 -17.62 6.09
C SER A 154 31.24 -16.59 5.39
N LEU A 155 31.53 -15.52 6.15
CA LEU A 155 32.59 -14.53 5.95
C LEU A 155 32.23 -13.34 5.05
N PHE A 156 31.67 -12.30 5.67
CA PHE A 156 32.32 -10.99 5.71
C PHE A 156 31.89 -10.26 7.00
N SER A 157 32.82 -10.14 7.94
CA SER A 157 32.69 -9.24 9.10
C SER A 157 33.18 -7.85 8.68
N PRO A 158 32.42 -6.76 8.91
CA PRO A 158 32.98 -5.42 8.76
C PRO A 158 33.86 -5.07 9.98
N PRO A 159 34.94 -4.29 9.78
CA PRO A 159 35.85 -3.91 10.84
C PRO A 159 35.27 -2.84 11.76
N GLY A 160 35.68 -2.91 13.03
CA GLY A 160 35.11 -2.20 14.16
C GLY A 160 35.19 -0.68 14.13
N TRP A 161 34.15 -0.09 14.71
CA TRP A 161 34.15 1.29 15.17
C TRP A 161 34.16 1.27 16.70
N GLY A 162 35.32 1.59 17.27
CA GLY A 162 35.46 1.97 18.67
C GLY A 162 35.24 3.47 18.81
N GLY A 163 34.39 3.87 19.76
CA GLY A 163 34.16 5.28 20.08
C GLY A 163 33.16 5.41 21.21
N GLY A 164 33.68 5.50 22.45
CA GLY A 164 32.90 5.74 23.65
C GLY A 164 32.34 7.16 23.72
N GLY A 165 31.16 7.29 24.32
CA GLY A 165 30.54 8.57 24.65
C GLY A 165 29.21 8.31 25.38
N GLY A 166 29.11 8.78 26.62
CA GLY A 166 28.07 8.42 27.57
C GLY A 166 26.64 8.79 27.17
N PHE A 167 25.71 7.90 27.48
CA PHE A 167 24.27 8.15 27.44
C PHE A 167 23.77 8.61 28.83
N PRO A 168 22.83 9.58 28.90
CA PRO A 168 22.20 10.03 30.14
C PRO A 168 21.15 9.02 30.68
N PRO A 169 20.71 9.15 31.94
CA PRO A 169 19.90 8.15 32.61
C PRO A 169 18.48 8.03 32.04
N ALA A 170 18.02 6.78 32.00
CA ALA A 170 16.75 6.33 31.47
C ALA A 170 15.53 7.01 32.12
N ALA A 171 14.73 7.69 31.31
CA ALA A 171 13.35 8.01 31.63
C ALA A 171 12.51 6.73 31.55
N VAL A 172 11.84 6.40 32.65
CA VAL A 172 10.92 5.27 32.81
C VAL A 172 9.69 5.49 31.92
N TYR A 173 9.73 5.02 30.68
CA TYR A 173 8.54 4.86 29.85
C TYR A 173 7.90 3.51 30.19
N GLY A 174 6.61 3.57 30.53
CA GLY A 174 5.80 2.43 30.93
C GLY A 174 5.87 1.29 29.91
N MET A 175 6.20 0.11 30.43
CA MET A 175 6.20 -1.15 29.68
C MET A 175 4.84 -1.37 29.02
N PRO A 176 4.76 -1.63 27.70
CA PRO A 176 3.55 -2.18 27.10
C PRO A 176 3.26 -3.52 27.78
N GLY A 177 2.03 -3.66 28.29
CA GLY A 177 1.58 -4.88 28.97
C GLY A 177 1.72 -6.12 28.08
N PRO A 178 1.77 -7.32 28.70
CA PRO A 178 1.95 -8.58 27.97
C PRO A 178 0.88 -8.72 26.89
N ALA A 179 1.32 -8.93 25.65
CA ALA A 179 0.45 -9.32 24.56
C ALA A 179 -0.32 -10.58 24.98
N PRO A 180 -1.63 -10.69 24.67
CA PRO A 180 -2.39 -11.87 25.01
C PRO A 180 -1.81 -13.09 24.28
N GLU A 181 -1.02 -13.89 24.99
CA GLU A 181 -0.55 -15.21 24.59
C GLU A 181 -1.72 -16.20 24.65
N GLY A 182 -2.65 -16.05 23.71
CA GLY A 182 -3.78 -16.93 23.51
C GLY A 182 -3.88 -17.20 22.01
N GLY A 183 -3.05 -18.11 21.51
CA GLY A 183 -2.95 -18.52 20.11
C GLY A 183 -4.23 -19.21 19.62
N ALA A 184 -5.32 -18.46 19.49
CA ALA A 184 -6.42 -18.80 18.60
C ALA A 184 -5.87 -18.67 17.18
N GLY A 185 -5.56 -19.81 16.55
CA GLY A 185 -5.03 -19.85 15.18
C GLY A 185 -5.83 -18.92 14.27
N ALA A 186 -5.12 -18.05 13.55
CA ALA A 186 -5.70 -17.00 12.72
C ALA A 186 -6.89 -17.58 11.91
N PRO A 187 -8.08 -16.93 11.97
CA PRO A 187 -9.25 -17.44 11.29
C PRO A 187 -8.94 -17.65 9.80
N PRO A 188 -9.48 -18.71 9.18
CA PRO A 188 -9.21 -19.00 7.79
C PRO A 188 -9.63 -17.81 6.92
N ALA A 189 -8.71 -17.31 6.10
CA ALA A 189 -8.89 -16.11 5.28
C ALA A 189 -9.79 -16.32 4.03
N VAL A 190 -10.85 -17.14 4.15
CA VAL A 190 -11.74 -17.53 3.04
C VAL A 190 -13.18 -17.71 3.51
N CYS A 191 -14.14 -17.37 2.66
CA CYS A 191 -15.55 -17.62 2.94
C CYS A 191 -15.87 -19.12 2.86
N ARG A 192 -16.60 -19.64 3.85
CA ARG A 192 -17.04 -21.05 3.89
C ARG A 192 -18.55 -21.21 3.86
N GLU A 193 -19.30 -20.13 3.74
CA GLU A 193 -20.75 -20.20 3.70
C GLU A 193 -21.22 -20.91 2.44
N ASP A 194 -22.10 -21.88 2.65
CA ASP A 194 -22.86 -22.53 1.59
C ASP A 194 -24.21 -21.78 1.53
N ILE A 195 -24.46 -21.11 0.41
CA ILE A 195 -25.61 -20.24 0.18
C ILE A 195 -26.44 -20.76 -0.99
N THR A 196 -27.59 -20.19 -1.29
CA THR A 196 -28.34 -20.55 -2.51
C THR A 196 -28.03 -19.57 -3.64
N PHE A 197 -28.29 -19.94 -4.90
CA PHE A 197 -28.17 -18.97 -5.99
C PHE A 197 -29.09 -17.76 -5.81
N ALA A 198 -30.27 -17.96 -5.19
CA ALA A 198 -31.19 -16.87 -4.88
C ALA A 198 -30.55 -15.78 -4.00
N THR A 199 -29.77 -16.18 -2.99
CA THR A 199 -29.13 -15.25 -2.03
C THR A 199 -27.66 -14.97 -2.33
N LEU A 200 -27.13 -15.49 -3.44
CA LEU A 200 -25.71 -15.39 -3.79
C LEU A 200 -25.29 -13.93 -3.98
N GLU A 201 -26.09 -13.15 -4.71
CA GLU A 201 -25.79 -11.74 -4.99
C GLU A 201 -25.79 -10.90 -3.71
N GLU A 202 -26.82 -11.07 -2.87
CA GLU A 202 -26.92 -10.39 -1.57
C GLU A 202 -25.73 -10.76 -0.66
N HIS A 203 -25.34 -12.03 -0.62
CA HIS A 203 -24.16 -12.47 0.12
C HIS A 203 -22.88 -11.81 -0.42
N LEU A 204 -22.67 -11.73 -1.73
CA LEU A 204 -21.47 -11.11 -2.32
C LEU A 204 -21.33 -9.63 -1.93
N GLN A 205 -22.45 -8.93 -1.72
CA GLN A 205 -22.46 -7.54 -1.27
C GLN A 205 -22.01 -7.37 0.19
N VAL A 206 -22.24 -8.36 1.06
CA VAL A 206 -21.89 -8.29 2.50
C VAL A 206 -20.74 -9.21 2.92
N CYS A 207 -20.28 -10.13 2.05
CA CYS A 207 -19.23 -11.10 2.33
C CYS A 207 -17.96 -10.42 2.86
N GLY A 208 -17.57 -10.71 4.11
CA GLY A 208 -16.38 -10.13 4.74
C GLY A 208 -15.05 -10.51 4.05
N PHE A 209 -15.05 -11.60 3.30
CA PHE A 209 -13.90 -12.11 2.55
C PHE A 209 -13.82 -11.61 1.11
N ALA A 210 -14.78 -10.80 0.67
CA ALA A 210 -14.69 -10.15 -0.63
C ALA A 210 -13.46 -9.25 -0.66
N LEU A 211 -12.64 -9.37 -1.71
CA LEU A 211 -11.52 -8.48 -1.92
C LEU A 211 -12.03 -7.12 -2.36
N GLN A 212 -11.45 -6.07 -1.79
CA GLN A 212 -11.79 -4.68 -2.06
C GLN A 212 -10.51 -3.92 -2.33
N VAL A 213 -10.53 -3.16 -3.41
CA VAL A 213 -9.49 -2.19 -3.71
C VAL A 213 -9.61 -1.04 -2.73
N CYS A 214 -8.48 -0.55 -2.19
CA CYS A 214 -8.51 0.56 -1.26
C CYS A 214 -9.19 1.80 -1.88
N ARG A 215 -10.06 2.46 -1.10
CA ARG A 215 -10.74 3.72 -1.50
C ARG A 215 -9.76 4.83 -1.89
N ASN A 216 -8.55 4.79 -1.33
CA ASN A 216 -7.48 5.76 -1.58
C ASN A 216 -6.60 5.38 -2.79
N LYS A 217 -7.07 4.49 -3.68
CA LYS A 217 -6.37 4.16 -4.94
C LYS A 217 -6.12 5.39 -5.81
N ALA A 218 -7.06 6.34 -5.83
CA ALA A 218 -6.91 7.60 -6.55
C ALA A 218 -5.71 8.45 -6.05
N TYR A 219 -5.27 8.23 -4.80
CA TYR A 219 -4.13 8.93 -4.22
C TYR A 219 -2.83 8.13 -4.30
N GLY A 220 -2.86 6.85 -4.70
CA GLY A 220 -1.65 6.02 -4.83
C GLY A 220 -1.68 4.69 -4.07
N CYS A 221 -2.75 4.40 -3.29
CA CYS A 221 -2.82 3.12 -2.59
C CYS A 221 -3.14 1.95 -3.55
N THR A 222 -2.21 1.02 -3.72
CA THR A 222 -2.39 -0.19 -4.55
C THR A 222 -2.84 -1.41 -3.76
N LYS A 223 -3.08 -1.28 -2.45
CA LYS A 223 -3.44 -2.41 -1.59
C LYS A 223 -4.87 -2.90 -1.91
N VAL A 224 -4.99 -4.22 -2.03
CA VAL A 224 -6.26 -4.95 -2.10
C VAL A 224 -6.40 -5.71 -0.78
N VAL A 225 -7.46 -5.44 -0.04
CA VAL A 225 -7.70 -5.98 1.31
C VAL A 225 -9.04 -6.70 1.35
N MET A 226 -9.26 -7.57 2.34
CA MET A 226 -10.57 -8.17 2.54
C MET A 226 -11.56 -7.12 3.08
N ARG A 227 -12.84 -7.21 2.72
CA ARG A 227 -13.90 -6.27 3.16
C ARG A 227 -13.90 -6.06 4.67
N GLN A 228 -13.75 -7.14 5.45
CA GLN A 228 -13.69 -7.08 6.92
C GLN A 228 -12.45 -6.31 7.45
N GLU A 229 -11.38 -6.24 6.67
CA GLU A 229 -10.13 -5.55 7.02
C GLU A 229 -10.09 -4.11 6.51
N VAL A 230 -11.06 -3.67 5.71
CA VAL A 230 -11.07 -2.32 5.10
C VAL A 230 -10.99 -1.23 6.17
N ILE A 231 -11.69 -1.39 7.30
CA ILE A 231 -11.68 -0.39 8.38
C ILE A 231 -10.29 -0.30 9.02
N ALA A 232 -9.69 -1.44 9.37
CA ALA A 232 -8.35 -1.50 9.95
C ALA A 232 -7.30 -0.95 8.97
N HIS A 233 -7.42 -1.31 7.69
CA HIS A 233 -6.57 -0.78 6.63
C HIS A 233 -6.70 0.73 6.49
N ASP A 234 -7.92 1.28 6.47
CA ASP A 234 -8.16 2.72 6.28
C ASP A 234 -7.54 3.58 7.40
N GLN A 235 -7.54 3.08 8.64
CA GLN A 235 -6.88 3.73 9.77
C GLN A 235 -5.35 3.74 9.64
N GLN A 236 -4.77 2.70 9.03
CA GLN A 236 -3.33 2.51 8.84
C GLN A 236 -2.84 2.88 7.44
N CYS A 237 -3.73 3.35 6.56
CA CYS A 237 -3.40 3.63 5.18
C CYS A 237 -2.57 4.90 5.09
N GLU A 238 -1.34 4.80 4.57
CA GLU A 238 -0.45 5.94 4.34
C GLU A 238 -1.04 6.96 3.36
N TRP A 239 -1.96 6.52 2.51
CA TRP A 239 -2.65 7.36 1.53
C TRP A 239 -4.00 7.90 2.04
N ARG A 240 -4.34 7.68 3.32
CA ARG A 240 -5.56 8.25 3.90
C ARG A 240 -5.46 9.77 3.96
N LEU A 241 -6.57 10.44 3.69
CA LEU A 241 -6.64 11.89 3.73
C LEU A 241 -6.78 12.40 5.16
N VAL A 242 -5.77 13.13 5.62
CA VAL A 242 -5.75 13.79 6.93
C VAL A 242 -5.79 15.31 6.73
N ALA A 243 -6.49 16.02 7.62
CA ALA A 243 -6.53 17.48 7.58
C ALA A 243 -5.21 18.06 8.12
N CYS A 244 -4.61 18.99 7.38
CA CYS A 244 -3.44 19.72 7.85
C CYS A 244 -3.82 20.59 9.06
N ALA A 245 -3.05 20.51 10.15
CA ALA A 245 -3.32 21.26 11.38
C ALA A 245 -3.24 22.80 11.19
N SER A 246 -2.50 23.27 10.20
CA SER A 246 -2.27 24.71 9.98
C SER A 246 -3.24 25.32 8.97
N CYS A 247 -3.61 24.60 7.90
CA CYS A 247 -4.44 25.14 6.81
C CYS A 247 -5.77 24.40 6.59
N SER A 248 -6.04 23.32 7.35
CA SER A 248 -7.23 22.46 7.24
C SER A 248 -7.43 21.73 5.90
N THR A 249 -6.57 21.94 4.90
CA THR A 249 -6.61 21.18 3.63
C THR A 249 -6.39 19.69 3.88
N ARG A 250 -7.19 18.85 3.22
CA ARG A 250 -7.05 17.39 3.29
C ARG A 250 -5.98 16.91 2.32
N VAL A 251 -4.94 16.28 2.84
CA VAL A 251 -3.77 15.82 2.08
C VAL A 251 -3.51 14.34 2.45
N PRO A 252 -3.04 13.50 1.52
CA PRO A 252 -2.59 12.15 1.86
C PRO A 252 -1.55 12.19 2.98
N LEU A 253 -1.64 11.29 3.96
CA LEU A 253 -0.72 11.27 5.10
C LEU A 253 0.75 11.14 4.65
N ALA A 254 1.02 10.32 3.64
CA ALA A 254 2.35 10.15 3.03
C ALA A 254 2.94 11.45 2.45
N GLU A 255 2.09 12.40 2.04
CA GLU A 255 2.49 13.67 1.43
C GLU A 255 2.42 14.85 2.40
N MET A 256 2.01 14.62 3.66
CA MET A 256 1.79 15.68 4.63
C MET A 256 3.06 16.48 4.94
N GLU A 257 4.22 15.82 4.98
CA GLU A 257 5.50 16.51 5.26
C GLU A 257 5.92 17.41 4.09
N GLU A 258 5.77 16.92 2.86
CA GLU A 258 6.01 17.72 1.66
C GLU A 258 5.04 18.92 1.61
N HIS A 259 3.75 18.69 1.86
CA HIS A 259 2.76 19.76 1.96
C HIS A 259 3.17 20.85 2.96
N ARG A 260 3.60 20.49 4.18
CA ARG A 260 4.05 21.46 5.19
C ARG A 260 5.26 22.26 4.73
N ARG A 261 6.18 21.61 4.02
CA ARG A 261 7.44 22.20 3.57
C ARG A 261 7.27 23.14 2.37
N THR A 262 6.38 22.82 1.43
CA THR A 262 6.32 23.53 0.14
C THR A 262 4.97 24.19 -0.16
N PHE A 263 3.85 23.57 0.20
CA PHE A 263 2.52 24.00 -0.26
C PHE A 263 1.65 24.67 0.82
N CYS A 264 1.93 24.44 2.11
CA CYS A 264 1.09 24.93 3.19
C CYS A 264 1.29 26.43 3.40
N LEU A 265 0.27 27.22 3.03
CA LEU A 265 0.25 28.68 3.17
C LEU A 265 0.29 29.15 4.64
N SER A 266 -0.25 28.36 5.56
CA SER A 266 -0.23 28.65 6.99
C SER A 266 1.01 28.09 7.70
N SER A 267 1.95 27.48 6.97
CA SER A 267 3.18 26.96 7.56
C SER A 267 4.06 28.14 7.99
N ILE A 268 4.53 28.13 9.23
CA ILE A 268 5.46 29.15 9.72
C ILE A 268 6.83 28.85 9.10
N ILE A 269 7.31 29.78 8.28
CA ILE A 269 8.62 29.70 7.64
C ILE A 269 9.51 30.86 8.14
N PRO A 270 10.82 30.62 8.29
CA PRO A 270 11.76 31.70 8.58
C PRO A 270 11.89 32.63 7.37
N CYS A 271 12.22 33.89 7.62
CA CYS A 271 12.62 34.82 6.57
C CYS A 271 13.81 34.28 5.76
N GLU A 272 13.82 34.52 4.45
CA GLU A 272 14.94 34.14 3.57
C GLU A 272 16.27 34.84 3.95
N TYR A 273 16.18 35.95 4.69
CA TYR A 273 17.33 36.70 5.22
C TYR A 273 17.68 36.33 6.67
N LYS A 274 17.27 35.14 7.15
CA LYS A 274 17.62 34.66 8.50
C LYS A 274 19.13 34.63 8.74
N ASP A 275 19.90 34.24 7.73
CA ASP A 275 21.36 34.20 7.80
C ASP A 275 22.00 35.59 7.93
N LEU A 276 21.25 36.65 7.60
CA LEU A 276 21.67 38.04 7.77
C LEU A 276 21.19 38.67 9.09
N GLY A 277 20.49 37.89 9.95
CA GLY A 277 19.99 38.35 11.25
C GLY A 277 18.51 38.71 11.30
N CYS A 278 17.71 38.36 10.27
CA CYS A 278 16.25 38.49 10.36
C CYS A 278 15.63 37.30 11.11
N ASP A 279 15.33 37.48 12.39
CA ASP A 279 14.73 36.41 13.23
C ASP A 279 13.23 36.21 13.02
N LEU A 280 12.60 36.97 12.13
CA LEU A 280 11.16 36.92 11.93
C LEU A 280 10.75 35.62 11.24
N SER A 281 9.80 34.91 11.83
CA SER A 281 9.16 33.72 11.27
C SER A 281 7.66 33.94 11.22
N LEU A 282 7.09 33.84 10.02
CA LEU A 282 5.68 34.16 9.75
C LEU A 282 5.02 33.05 8.93
N PRO A 283 3.68 32.97 8.90
CA PRO A 283 2.97 32.15 7.92
C PRO A 283 3.45 32.46 6.50
N ARG A 284 3.59 31.42 5.66
CA ARG A 284 4.02 31.55 4.26
C ARG A 284 3.17 32.56 3.48
N ILE A 285 1.87 32.69 3.76
CA ILE A 285 0.99 33.67 3.13
C ILE A 285 1.41 35.13 3.39
N ASP A 286 1.98 35.41 4.55
CA ASP A 286 2.40 36.76 4.95
C ASP A 286 3.86 37.07 4.57
N MET A 287 4.64 36.03 4.27
CA MET A 287 6.07 36.16 3.94
C MET A 287 6.35 37.10 2.75
N PRO A 288 5.58 37.10 1.65
CA PRO A 288 5.80 38.05 0.55
C PRO A 288 5.68 39.51 0.99
N ALA A 289 4.72 39.83 1.87
CA ALA A 289 4.55 41.18 2.40
C ALA A 289 5.72 41.56 3.31
N HIS A 290 6.19 40.62 4.15
CA HIS A 290 7.38 40.83 4.98
C HIS A 290 8.64 41.04 4.14
N VAL A 291 8.92 40.19 3.15
CA VAL A 291 10.11 40.29 2.29
C VAL A 291 10.15 41.64 1.57
N GLN A 292 8.99 42.16 1.14
CA GLN A 292 8.92 43.50 0.54
C GLN A 292 9.31 44.63 1.50
N ALA A 293 9.01 44.49 2.79
CA ALA A 293 9.31 45.47 3.83
C ALA A 293 10.61 45.18 4.61
N CYS A 294 11.29 44.06 4.33
CA CYS A 294 12.43 43.60 5.10
C CYS A 294 13.68 44.46 4.83
N VAL A 295 14.31 44.98 5.89
CA VAL A 295 15.52 45.82 5.80
C VAL A 295 16.70 45.06 5.18
N PHE A 296 16.75 43.73 5.35
CA PHE A 296 17.83 42.90 4.81
C PHE A 296 17.70 42.61 3.32
N LYS A 297 16.59 43.00 2.68
CA LYS A 297 16.42 42.88 1.21
C LYS A 297 17.33 43.85 0.44
N TYR A 298 17.72 44.98 1.04
CA TYR A 298 18.53 45.99 0.37
C TYR A 298 20.00 45.54 0.25
N SER A 299 20.54 45.56 -0.97
CA SER A 299 21.89 45.08 -1.29
C SER A 299 23.00 45.77 -0.50
N GLU A 300 22.80 47.04 -0.16
CA GLU A 300 23.74 47.84 0.62
C GLU A 300 23.89 47.27 2.04
N VAL A 301 22.76 46.92 2.67
CA VAL A 301 22.74 46.29 4.00
C VAL A 301 23.40 44.92 3.95
N GLN A 302 23.12 44.12 2.92
CA GLN A 302 23.75 42.80 2.75
C GLN A 302 25.27 42.90 2.58
N THR A 303 25.76 43.91 1.85
CA THR A 303 27.19 44.12 1.61
C THR A 303 27.90 44.53 2.90
N LEU A 304 27.33 45.49 3.63
CA LEU A 304 27.87 45.93 4.92
C LEU A 304 27.94 44.77 5.93
N LEU A 305 26.88 43.95 6.04
CA LEU A 305 26.88 42.80 6.96
C LEU A 305 27.98 41.80 6.61
N LYS A 306 28.19 41.50 5.32
CA LYS A 306 29.28 40.61 4.88
C LYS A 306 30.67 41.20 5.18
N GLU A 307 30.82 42.51 5.06
CA GLU A 307 32.06 43.21 5.45
C GLU A 307 32.29 43.11 6.96
N PHE A 308 31.27 43.40 7.78
CA PHE A 308 31.34 43.24 9.24
C PHE A 308 31.66 41.79 9.67
N GLU A 309 31.08 40.78 9.03
CA GLU A 309 31.39 39.37 9.31
C GLU A 309 32.84 39.02 8.95
N LYS A 310 33.35 39.55 7.84
CA LYS A 310 34.74 39.38 7.42
C LYS A 310 35.70 40.05 8.41
N GLU A 311 35.38 41.27 8.85
CA GLU A 311 36.16 41.98 9.86
C GLU A 311 36.15 41.25 11.20
N LYS A 312 34.98 40.79 11.64
CA LYS A 312 34.83 39.97 12.85
C LYS A 312 35.71 38.72 12.78
N ARG A 313 35.70 38.00 11.65
CA ARG A 313 36.55 36.81 11.45
C ARG A 313 38.04 37.16 11.53
N CYS A 314 38.46 38.24 10.89
CA CYS A 314 39.85 38.73 10.95
C CYS A 314 40.26 39.11 12.38
N PHE A 315 39.35 39.75 13.11
CA PHE A 315 39.58 40.13 14.50
C PHE A 315 39.66 38.93 15.44
N GLU A 316 38.76 37.94 15.29
CA GLU A 316 38.80 36.69 16.05
C GLU A 316 40.09 35.90 15.83
N GLU A 317 40.59 35.86 14.60
CA GLU A 317 41.89 35.25 14.26
C GLU A 317 43.05 36.00 14.94
N THR A 318 43.04 37.34 14.89
CA THR A 318 44.03 38.18 15.57
C THR A 318 44.03 37.96 17.09
N LEU A 319 42.85 37.87 17.71
CA LEU A 319 42.71 37.55 19.14
C LEU A 319 43.25 36.16 19.47
N ASN A 320 43.00 35.16 18.64
CA ASN A 320 43.51 33.81 18.86
C ASN A 320 45.04 33.75 18.75
N ASN A 321 45.62 34.46 17.80
CA ASN A 321 47.08 34.57 17.66
C ASN A 321 47.70 35.26 18.88
N ALA A 322 47.15 36.39 19.32
CA ALA A 322 47.63 37.10 20.52
C ALA A 322 47.51 36.24 21.79
N ARG A 323 46.45 35.43 21.92
CA ARG A 323 46.29 34.47 23.02
C ARG A 323 47.38 33.38 23.00
N GLN A 324 47.75 32.88 21.81
CA GLN A 324 48.83 31.89 21.66
C GLN A 324 50.20 32.50 22.00
N GLU A 325 50.47 33.73 21.59
CA GLU A 325 51.70 34.43 21.97
C GLU A 325 51.79 34.64 23.48
N THR A 326 50.69 35.10 24.11
CA THR A 326 50.62 35.31 25.56
C THR A 326 50.83 34.01 26.33
N SER A 327 50.23 32.90 25.88
CA SER A 327 50.45 31.60 26.52
C SER A 327 51.88 31.09 26.34
N GLY A 328 52.51 31.39 25.19
CA GLY A 328 53.94 31.15 24.96
C GLY A 328 54.83 31.90 25.94
N PHE A 329 54.59 33.20 26.14
CA PHE A 329 55.34 34.02 27.11
C PHE A 329 55.11 33.54 28.55
N GLN A 330 53.88 33.18 28.91
CA GLN A 330 53.57 32.64 30.24
C GLN A 330 54.34 31.33 30.48
N ALA A 331 54.36 30.41 29.51
CA ALA A 331 55.13 29.17 29.61
C ALA A 331 56.64 29.42 29.76
N GLN A 332 57.17 30.43 29.05
CA GLN A 332 58.57 30.86 29.17
C GLN A 332 58.86 31.48 30.54
N PHE A 333 57.96 32.31 31.07
CA PHE A 333 58.07 32.89 32.41
C PHE A 333 58.04 31.81 33.50
N ASP A 334 57.13 30.83 33.39
CA ASP A 334 57.02 29.69 34.31
C ASP A 334 58.28 28.80 34.25
N TYR A 335 58.89 28.66 33.08
CA TYR A 335 60.18 27.99 32.91
C TYR A 335 61.30 28.73 33.65
N TYR A 336 61.48 30.03 33.42
CA TYR A 336 62.53 30.80 34.10
C TYR A 336 62.31 30.91 35.60
N SER A 337 61.06 31.06 36.05
CA SER A 337 60.72 31.07 37.47
C SER A 337 61.15 29.77 38.16
N ARG A 338 60.93 28.61 37.53
CA ARG A 338 61.45 27.32 38.03
C ARG A 338 62.97 27.28 38.07
N LYS A 339 63.64 27.73 37.02
CA LYS A 339 65.12 27.78 36.96
C LYS A 339 65.72 28.68 38.05
N ILE A 340 65.11 29.84 38.32
CA ILE A 340 65.53 30.74 39.39
C ILE A 340 65.39 30.06 40.76
N LEU A 341 64.30 29.32 40.99
CA LEU A 341 64.10 28.57 42.23
C LEU A 341 65.12 27.44 42.41
N GLU A 342 65.46 26.72 41.33
CA GLU A 342 66.53 25.70 41.32
C GLU A 342 67.88 26.31 41.73
N VAL A 343 68.30 27.38 41.06
CA VAL A 343 69.57 28.08 41.37
C VAL A 343 69.57 28.63 42.80
N LYS A 344 68.44 29.18 43.27
CA LYS A 344 68.32 29.67 44.65
C LYS A 344 68.51 28.55 45.67
N ALA A 345 67.96 27.36 45.41
CA ALA A 345 68.14 26.19 46.26
C ALA A 345 69.60 25.71 46.28
N GLU A 346 70.28 25.71 45.12
CA GLU A 346 71.71 25.39 45.03
C GLU A 346 72.56 26.36 45.85
N ILE A 347 72.34 27.68 45.72
CA ILE A 347 73.05 28.71 46.50
C ILE A 347 72.82 28.51 48.01
N GLN A 348 71.59 28.21 48.42
CA GLN A 348 71.28 27.94 49.83
C GLN A 348 72.01 26.69 50.34
N SER A 349 72.09 25.64 49.53
CA SER A 349 72.84 24.42 49.88
C SER A 349 74.34 24.69 50.03
N MET A 350 74.91 25.54 49.16
CA MET A 350 76.32 25.96 49.23
C MET A 350 76.61 26.83 50.45
N ALA A 351 75.67 27.65 50.89
CA ALA A 351 75.84 28.51 52.06
C ALA A 351 75.71 27.76 53.41
N SER A 352 75.07 26.58 53.40
CA SER A 352 74.90 25.74 54.60
C SER A 352 76.00 24.68 54.80
N ALA A 353 76.88 24.51 53.81
CA ALA A 353 78.06 23.64 53.86
C ALA A 353 79.28 24.44 54.32
#